data_AF-A0A392U497-F1
#
_entry.id   AF-A0A392U497-F1
#
_cell.length_a   1.000
_cell.length_b   1.000
_cell.length_c   1.000
_cell.angle_alpha   90.00
_cell.angle_beta   90.00
_cell.angle_gamma   90.00
#
_symmetry.space_group_name_H-M   'P 1'
#
loop_
_entity.id
_entity.type
_entity.pdbx_description
1 polymer ?
#
loop_
_entity_poly.entity_id
_entity_poly.type
_entity_poly.pdbx_seq_one_letter_code
_entity_poly.pdbx_strand_id
1 'polypeptide(L)' 'TSVAEYTRKFNELVRFSSDTNGALIERAKMNKYRYGLRGDIAHAVSLQSIANFGDLIQKAYLAEAT' A
#
# COMPACT_ATOMS: atom_id res chain seq x y z
N THR A 1 8.59 -12.04 0.50
CA THR A 1 8.73 -10.62 0.92
C THR A 1 7.64 -10.33 1.90
N SER A 2 7.96 -9.84 3.10
CA SER A 2 6.92 -9.46 4.07
C SER A 2 6.29 -8.11 3.71
N VAL A 3 5.10 -7.83 4.24
CA VAL A 3 4.45 -6.52 4.12
C VAL A 3 5.35 -5.43 4.71
N ALA A 4 6.06 -5.73 5.80
CA ALA A 4 7.03 -4.81 6.40
C ALA A 4 8.13 -4.42 5.40
N GLU A 5 8.77 -5.42 4.80
CA GLU A 5 9.87 -5.19 3.87
C GLU A 5 9.40 -4.48 2.60
N TYR A 6 8.24 -4.88 2.07
CA TYR A 6 7.62 -4.26 0.90
C TYR A 6 7.25 -2.79 1.17
N THR A 7 6.60 -2.51 2.29
CA THR A 7 6.22 -1.15 2.70
C THR A 7 7.42 -0.23 2.79
N ARG A 8 8.52 -0.71 3.39
CA ARG A 8 9.76 0.05 3.49
C ARG A 8 10.31 0.41 2.11
N LYS A 9 10.50 -0.57 1.23
CA LYS A 9 11.03 -0.34 -0.13
C LYS A 9 10.11 0.56 -0.95
N PHE A 10 8.80 0.38 -0.84
CA PHE A 10 7.82 1.21 -1.51
C PHE A 10 7.92 2.67 -1.07
N ASN A 11 8.03 2.93 0.24
CA ASN A 11 8.18 4.28 0.76
C ASN A 11 9.51 4.93 0.37
N GLU A 12 10.60 4.16 0.28
CA GLU A 12 11.88 4.64 -0.26
C GLU A 12 11.71 5.07 -1.72
N LEU A 13 11.07 4.25 -2.56
CA LEU A 13 10.81 4.60 -3.96
C LEU A 13 9.92 5.84 -4.12
N VAL A 14 8.86 5.95 -3.31
CA VAL A 14 7.95 7.11 -3.33
C VAL A 14 8.69 8.41 -3.00
N ARG A 15 9.71 8.39 -2.13
CA ARG A 15 10.52 9.57 -1.81
C ARG A 15 11.32 10.11 -3.01
N PHE A 16 11.58 9.28 -4.01
CA PHE A 16 12.25 9.68 -5.25
C PHE A 16 11.27 10.15 -6.34
N SER A 17 9.95 10.09 -6.10
CA SER A 17 8.93 10.62 -7.00
C SER A 17 8.83 12.13 -6.84
N SER A 18 9.16 12.89 -7.87
CA SER A 18 9.06 14.35 -7.89
C SER A 18 7.62 14.76 -8.22
N ASP A 19 6.72 14.97 -7.24
CA ASP A 19 5.32 15.30 -7.57
C ASP A 19 4.62 16.33 -6.67
N THR A 20 4.00 17.33 -7.31
CA THR A 20 3.47 18.60 -6.78
C THR A 20 1.95 18.62 -6.51
N ASN A 21 1.20 17.51 -6.70
CA ASN A 21 -0.27 17.46 -6.59
C ASN A 21 -0.80 16.36 -5.64
N GLY A 22 -0.97 16.68 -4.34
CA GLY A 22 -1.17 15.72 -3.23
C GLY A 22 -2.35 14.72 -3.31
N ALA A 23 -3.56 15.13 -3.71
CA ALA A 23 -4.75 14.24 -3.63
C ALA A 23 -4.79 13.16 -4.73
N LEU A 24 -4.37 13.49 -5.96
CA LEU A 24 -4.23 12.51 -7.04
C LEU A 24 -3.07 11.54 -6.75
N ILE A 25 -2.03 12.00 -6.05
CA ILE A 25 -0.91 11.18 -5.57
C ILE A 25 -1.38 10.13 -4.58
N GLU A 26 -2.22 10.47 -3.59
CA GLU A 26 -2.59 9.48 -2.57
C GLU A 26 -3.33 8.30 -3.19
N ARG A 27 -4.31 8.56 -4.06
CA ARG A 27 -5.05 7.49 -4.76
C ARG A 27 -4.14 6.68 -5.68
N ALA A 28 -3.23 7.33 -6.41
CA ALA A 28 -2.26 6.63 -7.26
C ALA A 28 -1.27 5.79 -6.43
N LYS A 29 -0.80 6.31 -5.30
CA LYS A 29 0.09 5.64 -4.34
C LYS A 29 -0.58 4.40 -3.75
N MET A 30 -1.84 4.53 -3.32
CA MET A 30 -2.64 3.42 -2.82
C MET A 30 -2.84 2.33 -3.89
N ASN A 31 -3.17 2.72 -5.12
CA ASN A 31 -3.33 1.77 -6.22
C ASN A 31 -2.02 1.02 -6.51
N LYS A 32 -0.90 1.74 -6.67
CA LYS A 32 0.42 1.13 -6.89
C LYS A 32 0.82 0.16 -5.78
N TYR A 33 0.55 0.54 -4.53
CA TYR A 33 0.84 -0.31 -3.38
C TYR A 33 0.00 -1.60 -3.40
N ARG A 34 -1.32 -1.49 -3.64
CA ARG A 34 -2.22 -2.66 -3.72
C ARG A 34 -1.79 -3.65 -4.80
N TYR A 35 -1.38 -3.16 -5.96
CA TYR A 35 -0.93 -4.02 -7.06
C TYR A 35 0.40 -4.73 -6.79
N GLY A 36 1.25 -4.21 -5.90
CA GLY A 36 2.52 -4.84 -5.55
C GLY A 36 2.46 -5.77 -4.34
N LEU A 37 1.30 -5.92 -3.70
CA LEU A 37 1.11 -6.88 -2.61
C LEU A 37 1.12 -8.34 -3.12
N ARG A 38 1.51 -9.28 -2.25
CA ARG A 38 1.35 -10.72 -2.49
C ARG A 38 -0.14 -11.03 -2.73
N GLY A 39 -0.44 -11.94 -3.66
CA GLY A 39 -1.80 -12.12 -4.20
C GLY A 39 -2.89 -12.42 -3.14
N ASP A 40 -2.58 -13.23 -2.15
CA ASP A 40 -3.45 -13.54 -1.00
C ASP A 40 -3.70 -12.30 -0.11
N ILE A 41 -2.67 -11.52 0.19
CA ILE A 41 -2.79 -10.27 0.96
C ILE A 41 -3.58 -9.23 0.16
N ALA A 42 -3.27 -9.08 -1.13
CA ALA A 42 -3.98 -8.19 -2.04
C ALA A 42 -5.47 -8.53 -2.11
N HIS A 43 -5.78 -9.83 -2.16
CA HIS A 43 -7.15 -10.33 -2.13
C HIS A 43 -7.85 -9.97 -0.82
N ALA A 44 -7.26 -10.31 0.33
CA ALA A 44 -7.85 -10.01 1.64
C ALA A 44 -8.06 -8.50 1.89
N VAL A 45 -7.11 -7.67 1.49
CA VAL A 45 -7.21 -6.20 1.58
C VAL A 45 -8.29 -5.67 0.64
N SER A 46 -8.51 -6.31 -0.51
CA SER A 46 -9.49 -5.85 -1.50
C SER A 46 -10.94 -5.91 -1.05
N LEU A 47 -11.24 -6.80 -0.12
CA LEU A 47 -12.56 -6.99 0.48
C LEU A 47 -12.91 -5.93 1.52
N GLN A 48 -11.96 -5.06 1.87
CA GLN A 48 -12.11 -4.07 2.92
C GLN A 48 -12.28 -2.66 2.37
N SER A 49 -13.07 -1.84 3.08
CA SER A 49 -13.08 -0.39 2.85
C SER A 49 -11.73 0.19 3.27
N ILE A 50 -11.12 1.02 2.42
CA ILE A 50 -9.82 1.66 2.64
C ILE A 50 -10.01 3.18 2.57
N ALA A 51 -9.74 3.88 3.66
CA ALA A 51 -9.92 5.32 3.75
C ALA A 51 -8.73 6.12 3.22
N ASN A 52 -7.51 5.64 3.46
CA ASN A 52 -6.27 6.34 3.10
C ASN A 52 -5.08 5.35 3.03
N PHE A 53 -3.91 5.86 2.69
CA PHE A 53 -2.70 5.03 2.57
C PHE A 53 -2.24 4.39 3.90
N GLY A 54 -2.43 5.05 5.05
CA GLY A 54 -2.08 4.47 6.35
C GLY A 54 -2.96 3.28 6.71
N ASP A 55 -4.27 3.44 6.50
CA ASP A 55 -5.27 2.39 6.68
C ASP A 55 -4.98 1.17 5.78
N LEU A 56 -4.58 1.42 4.53
CA LEU A 56 -4.15 0.38 3.60
C LEU A 56 -2.97 -0.46 4.14
N ILE A 57 -1.95 0.20 4.69
CA ILE A 57 -0.79 -0.48 5.27
C ILE A 57 -1.21 -1.33 6.47
N GLN A 58 -2.01 -0.78 7.38
CA GLN A 58 -2.47 -1.48 8.57
C GLN A 58 -3.23 -2.75 8.21
N LYS A 59 -4.15 -2.68 7.24
CA LYS A 59 -4.92 -3.83 6.77
C LYS A 59 -4.06 -4.88 6.07
N ALA A 60 -3.02 -4.46 5.34
CA ALA A 60 -2.06 -5.40 4.77
C ALA A 60 -1.29 -6.16 5.86
N TYR A 61 -0.88 -5.50 6.95
CA TYR A 61 -0.25 -6.18 8.09
C TYR A 61 -1.17 -7.17 8.78
N LEU A 62 -2.43 -6.81 8.99
CA LEU A 62 -3.43 -7.71 9.58
C LEU A 62 -3.65 -8.95 8.69
N ALA A 63 -3.72 -8.76 7.38
CA ALA A 63 -3.85 -9.85 6.42
C ALA A 63 -2.60 -10.76 6.33
N GLU A 64 -1.40 -10.23 6.57
CA GLU A 64 -0.17 -11.03 6.63
C GLU A 64 -0.08 -11.88 7.91
N ALA A 65 -0.67 -11.41 9.02
CA ALA A 65 -0.65 -12.09 10.31
C ALA A 65 -1.68 -13.21 10.46
N THR A 66 -2.48 -13.46 9.41
CA THR A 66 -3.53 -14.50 9.35
C THR A 66 -3.00 -15.72 8.60
#